data_AF-A0A2Z2MPK5-F1
#
_entry.id   AF-A0A2Z2MPK5-F1
#
_cell.length_a   1.000
_cell.length_b   1.000
_cell.length_c   1.000
_cell.angle_alpha   90.00
_cell.angle_beta   90.00
_cell.angle_gamma   90.00
#
_symmetry.space_group_name_H-M   'P 1'
#
loop_
_entity.id
_entity.type
_entity.pdbx_description
1 polymer ?
#
loop_
_entity_poly.entity_id
_entity_poly.type
_entity_poly.pdbx_seq_one_letter_code
_entity_poly.pdbx_strand_id
1 'polypeptide(L)'
;MRLSVALGVFLLFIMLLPSVSAQGTVYVAKVDGMITGYTVDQFDRYITQAEENNAEALIIELNTPGGRADAMQAIVSRLQSSKVPVIIYVYPSGGMAASAGTYIALGSHIIAMSPGTVIGACRPILGYGQNGSIVEAPPKITNFYIAYIRELARMSGRNETLAEEFITEDRSVTPEEALKYGVIEVIASDVDDLLQKVDGMETKIPVDGRGRVVLHTRNARIVYIEPSFRDTVVKYITDPTIAYLLINLGMIGLIFGFLTPGWHVPETIGAIMLVLGLIGLGYFGYESAGLLLIGLAMIFFIAEALTPTFGLFTVAGVVSFIIGGIMLFSGNGGEYLVTGETYAVLRVAIIVMAILLGLFFLFGVATVVRAHKRKPEAGKEELVGEVGKVMEDLDPEGVVKLHGELWKAESRSGERIPVGEKVKVVKVDGLTLIVEKVDEKKEG
;
A
#
# COMPACT_ATOMS: atom_id res chain seq x y z
N MET A 1 72.48 -22.88 29.70
CA MET A 1 72.45 -21.40 29.61
C MET A 1 71.91 -20.88 28.27
N ARG A 2 72.27 -21.46 27.11
CA ARG A 2 71.83 -20.95 25.79
C ARG A 2 70.34 -21.14 25.48
N LEU A 3 69.74 -22.25 25.93
CA LEU A 3 68.32 -22.54 25.66
C LEU A 3 67.36 -21.66 26.50
N SER A 4 67.72 -21.37 27.76
CA SER A 4 66.94 -20.52 28.66
C SER A 4 66.95 -19.05 28.23
N VAL A 5 68.05 -18.57 27.67
CA VAL A 5 68.13 -17.20 27.11
C VAL A 5 67.32 -17.09 25.81
N ALA A 6 67.38 -18.09 24.93
CA ALA A 6 66.57 -18.11 23.72
C ALA A 6 65.05 -18.16 24.01
N LEU A 7 64.65 -18.96 25.02
CA LEU A 7 63.26 -19.04 25.46
C LEU A 7 62.79 -17.73 26.11
N GLY A 8 63.65 -17.07 26.88
CA GLY A 8 63.38 -15.75 27.46
C GLY A 8 63.20 -14.67 26.41
N VAL A 9 64.05 -14.64 25.37
CA VAL A 9 63.93 -13.70 24.24
C VAL A 9 62.67 -13.98 23.42
N PHE A 10 62.32 -15.24 23.21
CA PHE A 10 61.10 -15.63 22.48
C PHE A 10 59.82 -15.24 23.24
N LEU A 11 59.78 -15.44 24.56
CA LEU A 11 58.67 -14.99 25.41
C LEU A 11 58.57 -13.46 25.47
N LEU A 12 59.70 -12.76 25.51
CA LEU A 12 59.73 -11.29 25.44
C LEU A 12 59.22 -10.79 24.08
N PHE A 13 59.54 -11.49 22.98
CA PHE A 13 59.07 -11.16 21.64
C PHE A 13 57.57 -11.40 21.47
N ILE A 14 57.00 -12.45 22.10
CA ILE A 14 55.56 -12.70 22.14
C ILE A 14 54.83 -11.63 22.95
N MET A 15 55.41 -11.14 24.05
CA MET A 15 54.85 -10.03 24.83
C MET A 15 54.94 -8.66 24.11
N LEU A 16 55.81 -8.54 23.11
CA LEU A 16 55.99 -7.34 22.28
C LEU A 16 55.15 -7.39 20.98
N LEU A 17 54.44 -8.49 20.70
CA LEU A 17 53.48 -8.50 19.62
C LEU A 17 52.35 -7.52 19.98
N PRO A 18 52.05 -6.52 19.14
CA PRO A 18 50.92 -5.64 19.38
C PRO A 18 49.67 -6.51 19.48
N SER A 19 48.95 -6.39 20.60
CA SER A 19 47.63 -6.98 20.75
C SER A 19 46.79 -6.50 19.58
N VAL A 20 46.49 -7.41 18.64
CA VAL A 20 45.49 -7.14 17.61
C VAL A 20 44.17 -7.07 18.37
N SER A 21 43.80 -5.88 18.80
CA SER A 21 42.47 -5.62 19.35
C SER A 21 41.49 -6.08 18.30
N ALA A 22 40.56 -6.96 18.68
CA ALA A 22 39.46 -7.32 17.81
C ALA A 22 38.77 -6.02 17.40
N GLN A 23 38.78 -5.74 16.10
CA GLN A 23 38.24 -4.52 15.54
C GLN A 23 36.72 -4.55 15.77
N GLY A 24 36.21 -3.62 16.58
CA GLY A 24 34.78 -3.52 16.86
C GLY A 24 33.99 -3.42 15.55
N THR A 25 32.82 -4.06 15.49
CA THR A 25 31.96 -3.97 14.30
C THR A 25 30.83 -3.00 14.59
N VAL A 26 30.64 -2.02 13.71
CA VAL A 26 29.50 -1.08 13.77
C VAL A 26 28.57 -1.38 12.62
N TYR A 27 27.30 -1.65 12.97
CA TYR A 27 26.26 -1.85 11.97
C TYR A 27 25.64 -0.50 11.59
N VAL A 28 25.25 -0.37 10.33
CA VAL A 28 24.55 0.82 9.83
C VAL A 28 23.28 0.38 9.12
N ALA A 29 22.15 0.93 9.54
CA ALA A 29 20.85 0.68 8.92
C ALA A 29 20.17 2.00 8.53
N LYS A 30 19.25 1.93 7.58
CA LYS A 30 18.49 3.09 7.11
C LYS A 30 17.01 2.97 7.46
N VAL A 31 16.45 4.06 7.95
CA VAL A 31 15.00 4.23 8.16
C VAL A 31 14.58 5.55 7.53
N ASP A 32 13.73 5.44 6.52
CA ASP A 32 13.25 6.57 5.71
C ASP A 32 11.72 6.52 5.57
N GLY A 33 11.07 7.65 5.81
CA GLY A 33 9.62 7.82 5.69
C GLY A 33 8.87 7.87 7.01
N MET A 34 7.57 7.60 6.98
CA MET A 34 6.71 7.71 8.17
C MET A 34 6.99 6.62 9.21
N ILE A 35 6.85 6.96 10.49
CA ILE A 35 6.91 6.01 11.60
C ILE A 35 5.59 5.23 11.67
N THR A 36 5.64 3.92 11.42
CA THR A 36 4.49 3.01 11.37
C THR A 36 4.77 1.73 12.17
N GLY A 37 3.80 0.82 12.23
CA GLY A 37 4.02 -0.50 12.83
C GLY A 37 5.16 -1.27 12.14
N TYR A 38 5.33 -1.11 10.83
CA TYR A 38 6.44 -1.74 10.11
C TYR A 38 7.79 -1.15 10.49
N THR A 39 7.84 0.15 10.79
CA THR A 39 9.06 0.78 11.31
C THR A 39 9.48 0.17 12.64
N VAL A 40 8.53 -0.23 13.50
CA VAL A 40 8.83 -0.99 14.73
C VAL A 40 9.56 -2.30 14.39
N ASP A 41 9.05 -3.07 13.43
CA ASP A 41 9.69 -4.31 12.97
C ASP A 41 11.10 -4.07 12.41
N GLN A 42 11.31 -2.96 11.70
CA GLN A 42 12.63 -2.59 11.17
C GLN A 42 13.62 -2.32 12.30
N PHE A 43 13.26 -1.46 13.27
CA PHE A 43 14.11 -1.17 14.42
C PHE A 43 14.43 -2.44 15.22
N ASP A 44 13.41 -3.25 15.52
CA ASP A 44 13.60 -4.49 16.27
C ASP A 44 14.58 -5.43 15.57
N ARG A 45 14.42 -5.63 14.26
CA ARG A 45 15.32 -6.47 13.48
C ARG A 45 16.75 -5.93 13.43
N TYR A 46 16.94 -4.64 13.16
CA TYR A 46 18.27 -4.04 13.08
C TYR A 46 19.01 -4.12 14.42
N ILE A 47 18.30 -3.84 15.51
CA ILE A 47 18.87 -3.93 16.85
C ILE A 47 19.17 -5.40 17.19
N THR A 48 18.24 -6.32 16.94
CA THR A 48 18.45 -7.76 17.18
C THR A 48 19.65 -8.29 16.41
N GLN A 49 19.79 -7.92 15.14
CA GLN A 49 20.95 -8.32 14.33
C GLN A 49 22.27 -7.78 14.91
N ALA A 50 22.29 -6.53 15.37
CA ALA A 50 23.47 -5.95 16.01
C ALA A 50 23.78 -6.63 17.36
N GLU A 51 22.76 -6.98 18.14
CA GLU A 51 22.87 -7.71 19.41
C GLU A 51 23.42 -9.13 19.21
N GLU A 52 22.85 -9.91 18.28
CA GLU A 52 23.30 -11.28 17.96
C GLU A 52 24.76 -11.32 17.51
N ASN A 53 25.23 -10.26 16.86
CA ASN A 53 26.60 -10.14 16.36
C ASN A 53 27.55 -9.44 17.35
N ASN A 54 27.10 -9.14 18.58
CA ASN A 54 27.87 -8.43 19.61
C ASN A 54 28.53 -7.15 19.06
N ALA A 55 27.75 -6.35 18.33
CA ALA A 55 28.22 -5.12 17.73
C ALA A 55 28.71 -4.11 18.79
N GLU A 56 29.71 -3.32 18.40
CA GLU A 56 30.19 -2.19 19.19
C GLU A 56 29.08 -1.12 19.30
N ALA A 57 28.42 -0.83 18.18
CA ALA A 57 27.26 0.04 18.09
C ALA A 57 26.41 -0.27 16.86
N LEU A 58 25.17 0.20 16.87
CA LEU A 58 24.29 0.31 15.72
C LEU A 58 24.03 1.77 15.41
N ILE A 59 24.32 2.20 14.19
CA ILE A 59 23.91 3.50 13.65
C ILE A 59 22.63 3.31 12.85
N ILE A 60 21.62 4.13 13.11
CA ILE A 60 20.40 4.22 12.31
C ILE A 60 20.40 5.59 11.64
N GLU A 61 20.63 5.61 10.33
CA GLU A 61 20.40 6.77 9.47
C GLU A 61 18.89 7.00 9.40
N LEU A 62 18.41 8.06 10.05
CA LEU A 62 16.99 8.38 10.20
C LEU A 62 16.62 9.61 9.37
N ASN A 63 15.62 9.45 8.51
CA ASN A 63 14.94 10.53 7.82
C ASN A 63 13.42 10.35 7.90
N THR A 64 12.75 11.09 8.78
CA THR A 64 11.31 10.93 9.02
C THR A 64 10.60 12.26 9.28
N PRO A 65 9.44 12.49 8.63
CA PRO A 65 8.58 13.63 8.96
C PRO A 65 7.72 13.39 10.22
N GLY A 66 7.75 12.18 10.79
CA GLY A 66 6.89 11.78 11.91
C GLY A 66 6.08 10.52 11.63
N GLY A 67 5.10 10.24 12.47
CA GLY A 67 4.22 9.08 12.31
C GLY A 67 3.48 8.72 13.60
N ARG A 68 2.99 7.48 13.67
CA ARG A 68 2.11 7.04 14.77
C ARG A 68 2.83 7.03 16.11
N ALA A 69 2.14 7.52 17.14
CA ALA A 69 2.74 7.71 18.45
C ALA A 69 2.94 6.40 19.23
N ASP A 70 2.08 5.41 19.01
CA ASP A 70 2.24 4.05 19.57
C ASP A 70 3.50 3.35 19.01
N ALA A 71 3.72 3.44 17.70
CA ALA A 71 4.91 2.91 17.03
C ALA A 71 6.17 3.63 17.53
N MET A 72 6.12 4.95 17.67
CA MET A 72 7.20 5.73 18.28
C MET A 72 7.54 5.26 19.70
N GLN A 73 6.53 5.10 20.55
CA GLN A 73 6.74 4.62 21.93
C GLN A 73 7.31 3.21 21.97
N ALA A 74 6.84 2.32 21.08
CA ALA A 74 7.38 0.97 20.93
C ALA A 74 8.86 0.99 20.51
N ILE A 75 9.22 1.86 19.55
CA ILE A 75 10.62 2.03 19.12
C ILE A 75 11.48 2.57 20.26
N VAL A 76 11.02 3.60 20.98
CA VAL A 76 11.77 4.15 22.14
C VAL A 76 11.97 3.08 23.21
N SER A 77 10.94 2.29 23.51
CA SER A 77 11.05 1.15 24.44
C SER A 77 12.07 0.11 23.94
N ARG A 78 12.08 -0.19 22.64
CA ARG A 78 13.05 -1.12 22.04
C ARG A 78 14.49 -0.58 22.09
N LEU A 79 14.68 0.73 21.91
CA LEU A 79 15.97 1.40 22.06
C LEU A 79 16.48 1.31 23.50
N GLN A 80 15.62 1.55 24.49
CA GLN A 80 15.97 1.50 25.91
C GLN A 80 16.26 0.08 26.42
N SER A 81 15.71 -0.94 25.78
CA SER A 81 15.97 -2.36 26.07
C SER A 81 17.09 -2.95 25.20
N SER A 82 17.77 -2.14 24.40
CA SER A 82 18.86 -2.60 23.55
C SER A 82 20.08 -3.02 24.36
N LYS A 83 20.68 -4.16 24.00
CA LYS A 83 21.94 -4.67 24.58
C LYS A 83 23.19 -4.10 23.91
N VAL A 84 23.00 -3.37 22.81
CA VAL A 84 24.05 -2.62 22.10
C VAL A 84 23.72 -1.12 22.07
N PRO A 85 24.72 -0.22 22.02
CA PRO A 85 24.47 1.20 21.91
C PRO A 85 23.86 1.51 20.54
N VAL A 86 22.77 2.27 20.54
CA VAL A 86 22.08 2.71 19.32
C VAL A 86 22.25 4.21 19.14
N ILE A 87 22.85 4.58 18.01
CA ILE A 87 23.11 5.95 17.59
C ILE A 87 22.07 6.33 16.54
N ILE A 88 21.22 7.31 16.84
CA ILE A 88 20.31 7.89 15.85
C ILE A 88 21.07 8.99 15.11
N TYR A 89 21.25 8.80 13.80
CA TYR A 89 21.95 9.75 12.95
C TYR A 89 20.95 10.37 11.96
N VAL A 90 20.60 11.64 12.16
CA VAL A 90 19.72 12.36 11.23
C VAL A 90 20.50 12.62 9.94
N TYR A 91 20.13 11.88 8.89
CA TYR A 91 20.90 11.76 7.65
C TYR A 91 19.97 11.34 6.50
N PRO A 92 20.24 11.73 5.22
CA PRO A 92 21.33 12.56 4.72
C PRO A 92 21.13 14.05 4.98
N SER A 93 22.06 14.89 4.51
CA SER A 93 21.83 16.34 4.41
C SER A 93 20.50 16.65 3.70
N GLY A 94 19.72 17.58 4.24
CA GLY A 94 18.35 17.85 3.82
C GLY A 94 17.28 16.93 4.44
N GLY A 95 17.71 15.86 5.13
CA GLY A 95 16.83 14.99 5.90
C GLY A 95 16.39 15.60 7.24
N MET A 96 15.51 14.90 7.93
CA MET A 96 14.92 15.40 9.18
C MET A 96 14.59 14.28 10.16
N ALA A 97 14.52 14.63 11.44
CA ALA A 97 13.88 13.83 12.48
C ALA A 97 12.81 14.70 13.13
N ALA A 98 11.67 14.86 12.45
CA ALA A 98 10.56 15.67 12.93
C ALA A 98 9.54 14.81 13.68
N SER A 99 8.75 15.44 14.55
CA SER A 99 7.64 14.82 15.26
C SER A 99 8.09 13.53 15.99
N ALA A 100 7.50 12.38 15.70
CA ALA A 100 7.90 11.08 16.24
C ALA A 100 9.41 10.79 16.15
N GLY A 101 10.09 11.26 15.10
CA GLY A 101 11.54 11.11 14.93
C GLY A 101 12.35 11.77 16.04
N THR A 102 11.90 12.91 16.56
CA THR A 102 12.55 13.61 17.68
C THR A 102 12.50 12.79 18.96
N TYR A 103 11.36 12.14 19.25
CA TYR A 103 11.24 11.26 20.43
C TYR A 103 12.16 10.04 20.32
N ILE A 104 12.23 9.43 19.13
CA ILE A 104 13.14 8.32 18.84
C ILE A 104 14.59 8.74 19.07
N ALA A 105 14.98 9.93 18.59
CA ALA A 105 16.30 10.50 18.81
C ALA A 105 16.56 10.73 20.31
N LEU A 106 15.69 11.44 21.01
CA LEU A 106 15.81 11.74 22.44
C LEU A 106 15.83 10.49 23.33
N GLY A 107 15.16 9.41 22.90
CA GLY A 107 15.16 8.11 23.57
C GLY A 107 16.37 7.22 23.26
N SER A 108 17.30 7.67 22.41
CA SER A 108 18.48 6.89 21.99
C SER A 108 19.73 7.17 22.81
N HIS A 109 20.76 6.31 22.62
CA HIS A 109 22.01 6.37 23.37
C HIS A 109 22.88 7.56 22.96
N ILE A 110 22.91 7.89 21.67
CA ILE A 110 23.63 9.04 21.09
C ILE A 110 22.81 9.56 19.92
N ILE A 111 22.72 10.89 19.79
CA ILE A 111 22.14 11.56 18.63
C ILE A 111 23.25 12.28 17.88
N ALA A 112 23.29 12.03 16.58
CA ALA A 112 24.09 12.77 15.64
C ALA A 112 23.21 13.40 14.56
N MET A 113 23.66 14.52 14.00
CA MET A 113 22.98 15.17 12.87
C MET A 113 23.96 15.50 11.77
N SER A 114 23.54 15.31 10.51
CA SER A 114 24.27 15.81 9.35
C SER A 114 24.04 17.31 9.16
N PRO A 115 25.04 18.08 8.68
CA PRO A 115 24.82 19.46 8.24
C PRO A 115 23.62 19.57 7.30
N GLY A 116 22.78 20.59 7.52
CA GLY A 116 21.57 20.82 6.74
C GLY A 116 20.37 19.92 7.07
N THR A 117 20.41 19.18 8.17
CA THR A 117 19.23 18.44 8.68
C THR A 117 18.46 19.23 9.73
N VAL A 118 17.27 18.75 10.13
CA VAL A 118 16.41 19.42 11.11
C VAL A 118 15.85 18.43 12.12
N ILE A 119 15.70 18.86 13.38
CA ILE A 119 15.04 18.11 14.46
C ILE A 119 14.02 19.02 15.19
N GLY A 120 12.92 18.45 15.70
CA GLY A 120 11.88 19.20 16.41
C GLY A 120 10.47 18.98 15.86
N ALA A 121 9.64 20.03 15.84
CA ALA A 121 8.25 20.04 15.35
C ALA A 121 7.40 18.87 15.90
N CYS A 122 7.21 18.87 17.22
CA CYS A 122 6.66 17.74 17.98
C CYS A 122 5.22 17.94 18.45
N ARG A 123 4.54 19.01 18.03
CA ARG A 123 3.16 19.28 18.47
C ARG A 123 2.25 18.09 18.12
N PRO A 124 1.62 17.42 19.11
CA PRO A 124 0.76 16.29 18.84
C PRO A 124 -0.54 16.74 18.17
N ILE A 125 -0.96 16.01 17.16
CA ILE A 125 -2.20 16.23 16.43
C ILE A 125 -2.95 14.89 16.37
N LEU A 126 -4.28 14.93 16.34
CA LEU A 126 -5.10 13.72 16.13
C LEU A 126 -5.06 13.24 14.68
N GLY A 127 -4.67 14.13 13.77
CA GLY A 127 -4.58 13.89 12.35
C GLY A 127 -4.98 15.10 11.55
N TYR A 128 -5.43 14.85 10.32
CA TYR A 128 -5.91 15.89 9.42
C TYR A 128 -7.41 15.72 9.18
N GLY A 129 -8.13 16.83 9.22
CA GLY A 129 -9.55 16.89 8.95
C GLY A 129 -9.86 16.62 7.47
N GLN A 130 -11.14 16.44 7.14
CA GLN A 130 -11.58 16.15 5.78
C GLN A 130 -11.23 17.24 4.75
N ASN A 131 -10.93 18.46 5.19
CA ASN A 131 -10.46 19.59 4.37
C ASN A 131 -8.92 19.69 4.32
N GLY A 132 -8.18 18.82 5.00
CA GLY A 132 -6.73 18.88 5.15
C GLY A 132 -6.26 19.80 6.29
N SER A 133 -7.15 20.37 7.11
CA SER A 133 -6.74 21.16 8.26
C SER A 133 -6.19 20.28 9.37
N ILE A 134 -5.21 20.79 10.11
CA ILE A 134 -4.68 20.11 11.30
C ILE A 134 -5.78 20.01 12.37
N VAL A 135 -5.94 18.82 12.95
CA VAL A 135 -6.80 18.60 14.11
C VAL A 135 -5.90 18.48 15.34
N GLU A 136 -5.83 19.55 16.13
CA GLU A 136 -4.97 19.59 17.31
C GLU A 136 -5.38 18.56 18.37
N ALA A 137 -4.39 18.03 19.09
CA ALA A 137 -4.65 17.16 20.21
C ALA A 137 -5.25 17.95 21.39
N PRO A 138 -6.25 17.38 22.10
CA PRO A 138 -6.76 17.95 23.34
C PRO A 138 -5.64 18.21 24.37
N PRO A 139 -5.79 19.21 25.26
CA PRO A 139 -4.75 19.55 26.25
C PRO A 139 -4.28 18.36 27.10
N LYS A 140 -5.16 17.40 27.39
CA LYS A 140 -4.79 16.17 28.11
C LYS A 140 -3.73 15.35 27.38
N ILE A 141 -3.86 15.19 26.05
CA ILE A 141 -2.91 14.46 25.23
C ILE A 141 -1.63 15.27 25.06
N THR A 142 -1.75 16.58 24.82
CA THR A 142 -0.59 17.48 24.70
C THR A 142 0.25 17.47 25.98
N ASN A 143 -0.37 17.61 27.15
CA ASN A 143 0.34 17.58 28.44
C ASN A 143 1.01 16.24 28.71
N PHE A 144 0.41 15.13 28.27
CA PHE A 144 1.04 13.81 28.36
C PHE A 144 2.34 13.76 27.53
N TYR A 145 2.31 14.23 26.28
CA TYR A 145 3.50 14.23 25.42
C TYR A 145 4.57 15.24 25.86
N ILE A 146 4.17 16.37 26.46
CA ILE A 146 5.12 17.29 27.14
C ILE A 146 5.85 16.56 28.27
N ALA A 147 5.12 15.87 29.15
CA ALA A 147 5.76 15.12 30.22
C ALA A 147 6.67 14.00 29.67
N TYR A 148 6.23 13.32 28.61
CA TYR A 148 6.99 12.24 27.99
C TYR A 148 8.29 12.72 27.32
N ILE A 149 8.24 13.76 26.49
CA ILE A 149 9.44 14.26 25.78
C ILE A 149 10.48 14.83 26.76
N ARG A 150 10.02 15.48 27.83
CA ARG A 150 10.87 15.97 28.91
C ARG A 150 11.54 14.84 29.65
N GLU A 151 10.81 13.75 29.93
CA GLU A 151 11.40 12.59 30.59
C GLU A 151 12.51 11.95 29.74
N LEU A 152 12.31 11.83 28.43
CA LEU A 152 13.34 11.35 27.51
C LEU A 152 14.58 12.24 27.51
N ALA A 153 14.39 13.56 27.48
CA ALA A 153 15.49 14.51 27.58
C ALA A 153 16.20 14.41 28.94
N ARG A 154 15.46 14.38 30.05
CA ARG A 154 15.99 14.29 31.42
C ARG A 154 16.82 13.03 31.63
N MET A 155 16.30 11.87 31.26
CA MET A 155 16.99 10.59 31.46
C MET A 155 18.29 10.49 30.66
N SER A 156 18.34 11.18 29.51
CA SER A 156 19.51 11.24 28.64
C SER A 156 20.43 12.44 28.94
N GLY A 157 20.09 13.28 29.92
CA GLY A 157 20.85 14.49 30.24
C GLY A 157 20.87 15.53 29.12
N ARG A 158 19.84 15.52 28.26
CA ARG A 158 19.61 16.47 27.17
C ARG A 158 18.69 17.60 27.66
N ASN A 159 18.64 18.69 26.89
CA ASN A 159 17.90 19.90 27.26
C ASN A 159 16.38 19.70 27.32
N GLU A 160 15.84 19.58 28.53
CA GLU A 160 14.40 19.41 28.78
C GLU A 160 13.56 20.61 28.30
N THR A 161 14.08 21.83 28.44
CA THR A 161 13.34 23.05 28.06
C THR A 161 13.16 23.11 26.55
N LEU A 162 14.22 22.90 25.79
CA LEU A 162 14.11 22.88 24.33
C LEU A 162 13.28 21.68 23.83
N ALA A 163 13.35 20.54 24.53
CA ALA A 163 12.48 19.40 24.24
C ALA A 163 10.98 19.73 24.44
N GLU A 164 10.64 20.48 25.50
CA GLU A 164 9.29 20.99 25.72
C GLU A 164 8.86 21.99 24.63
N GLU A 165 9.76 22.92 24.26
CA GLU A 165 9.52 23.93 23.20
C GLU A 165 9.26 23.30 21.82
N PHE A 166 9.80 22.11 21.54
CA PHE A 166 9.44 21.37 20.33
C PHE A 166 7.93 21.07 20.24
N ILE A 167 7.23 21.01 21.37
CA ILE A 167 5.78 20.80 21.43
C ILE A 167 5.04 22.13 21.59
N THR A 168 5.40 22.94 22.58
CA THR A 168 4.64 24.14 22.96
C THR A 168 4.76 25.27 21.94
N GLU A 169 5.92 25.38 21.28
CA GLU A 169 6.20 26.41 20.27
C GLU A 169 6.31 25.83 18.85
N ASP A 170 6.14 24.50 18.69
CA ASP A 170 6.35 23.79 17.42
C ASP A 170 7.76 24.04 16.84
N ARG A 171 8.73 24.25 17.73
CA ARG A 171 10.07 24.70 17.38
C ARG A 171 10.82 23.62 16.61
N SER A 172 11.58 24.03 15.61
CA SER A 172 12.55 23.19 14.88
C SER A 172 13.92 23.83 14.95
N VAL A 173 14.97 23.02 15.03
CA VAL A 173 16.35 23.51 15.18
C VAL A 173 17.30 22.83 14.20
N THR A 174 18.32 23.59 13.81
CA THR A 174 19.45 23.13 12.99
C THR A 174 20.44 22.29 13.80
N PRO A 175 21.38 21.55 13.17
CA PRO A 175 22.38 20.77 13.89
C PRO A 175 23.22 21.63 14.85
N GLU A 176 23.58 22.84 14.42
CA GLU A 176 24.40 23.77 15.19
C GLU A 176 23.67 24.28 16.44
N GLU A 177 22.39 24.61 16.31
CA GLU A 177 21.54 24.99 17.44
C GLU A 177 21.30 23.80 18.37
N ALA A 178 20.97 22.63 17.82
CA ALA A 178 20.74 21.43 18.59
C ALA A 178 21.96 21.04 19.44
N LEU A 179 23.17 21.14 18.87
CA LEU A 179 24.41 20.90 19.60
C LEU A 179 24.66 21.98 20.66
N LYS A 180 24.51 23.26 20.29
CA LYS A 180 24.70 24.41 21.21
C LYS A 180 23.80 24.34 22.43
N TYR A 181 22.54 23.93 22.24
CA TYR A 181 21.56 23.82 23.32
C TYR A 181 21.61 22.47 24.04
N GLY A 182 22.45 21.52 23.64
CA GLY A 182 22.59 20.22 24.31
C GLY A 182 21.42 19.27 24.06
N VAL A 183 20.83 19.31 22.87
CA VAL A 183 19.83 18.33 22.40
C VAL A 183 20.49 17.13 21.73
N ILE A 184 21.64 17.34 21.09
CA ILE A 184 22.40 16.27 20.42
C ILE A 184 23.85 16.27 20.91
N GLU A 185 24.57 15.21 20.56
CA GLU A 185 25.97 15.05 20.95
C GLU A 185 26.95 15.40 19.83
N VAL A 186 26.60 15.13 18.57
CA VAL A 186 27.54 15.19 17.45
C VAL A 186 26.92 15.79 16.20
N ILE A 187 27.70 16.60 15.48
CA ILE A 187 27.45 16.96 14.09
C ILE A 187 28.50 16.26 13.22
N ALA A 188 28.07 15.47 12.24
CA ALA A 188 28.97 14.70 11.38
C ALA A 188 28.49 14.69 9.92
N SER A 189 29.40 14.74 8.94
CA SER A 189 29.04 14.78 7.50
C SER A 189 28.64 13.42 6.92
N ASP A 190 29.19 12.36 7.48
CA ASP A 190 29.03 10.97 7.04
C ASP A 190 29.33 10.01 8.20
N VAL A 191 29.19 8.71 7.94
CA VAL A 191 29.41 7.66 8.94
C VAL A 191 30.85 7.62 9.43
N ASP A 192 31.84 7.83 8.56
CA ASP A 192 33.25 7.78 8.95
C ASP A 192 33.63 8.94 9.87
N ASP A 193 33.16 10.16 9.57
CA ASP A 193 33.30 11.34 10.45
C ASP A 193 32.55 11.14 11.77
N LEU A 194 31.35 10.55 11.73
CA LEU A 194 30.57 10.22 12.92
C LEU A 194 31.36 9.29 13.85
N LEU A 195 31.89 8.17 13.33
CA LEU A 195 32.64 7.18 14.10
C LEU A 195 33.90 7.77 14.75
N GLN A 196 34.56 8.71 14.09
CA GLN A 196 35.71 9.42 14.68
C GLN A 196 35.30 10.33 15.84
N LYS A 197 34.14 10.99 15.74
CA LYS A 197 33.65 11.94 16.75
C LYS A 197 33.01 11.26 17.95
N VAL A 198 32.35 10.11 17.77
CA VAL A 198 31.73 9.37 18.88
C VAL A 198 32.71 8.46 19.63
N ASP A 199 33.91 8.24 19.09
CA ASP A 199 34.93 7.42 19.78
C ASP A 199 35.29 8.04 21.14
N GLY A 200 35.23 7.22 22.19
CA GLY A 200 35.47 7.65 23.57
C GLY A 200 34.28 8.36 24.24
N MET A 201 33.14 8.53 23.55
CA MET A 201 31.93 9.09 24.18
C MET A 201 31.20 8.04 25.00
N GLU A 202 30.68 8.45 26.16
CA GLU A 202 29.80 7.62 26.99
C GLU A 202 28.33 7.76 26.53
N THR A 203 27.60 6.65 26.52
CA THR A 203 26.17 6.64 26.18
C THR A 203 25.34 7.51 27.13
N LYS A 204 24.38 8.26 26.57
CA LYS A 204 23.50 9.16 27.33
C LYS A 204 22.48 8.44 28.20
N ILE A 205 22.10 7.23 27.81
CA ILE A 205 21.28 6.32 28.60
C ILE A 205 22.02 4.99 28.79
N PRO A 206 21.67 4.19 29.81
CA PRO A 206 22.23 2.85 29.98
C PRO A 206 21.90 1.93 28.81
N VAL A 207 22.87 1.11 28.43
CA VAL A 207 22.67 -0.08 27.59
C VAL A 207 22.24 -1.23 28.49
N ASP A 208 21.21 -1.99 28.07
CA ASP A 208 20.65 -3.05 28.89
C ASP A 208 21.71 -4.10 29.29
N GLY A 209 21.74 -4.44 30.57
CA GLY A 209 22.73 -5.35 31.17
C GLY A 209 24.17 -4.83 31.25
N ARG A 210 24.50 -3.64 30.72
CA ARG A 210 25.88 -3.09 30.71
C ARG A 210 26.04 -1.73 31.37
N GLY A 211 24.94 -1.01 31.65
CA GLY A 211 25.01 0.33 32.21
C GLY A 211 25.42 1.36 31.15
N ARG A 212 26.01 2.48 31.56
CA ARG A 212 26.59 3.43 30.61
C ARG A 212 27.88 2.85 30.02
N VAL A 213 27.98 2.87 28.70
CA VAL A 213 29.11 2.27 27.96
C VAL A 213 29.87 3.37 27.24
N VAL A 214 31.20 3.26 27.20
CA VAL A 214 32.06 4.12 26.38
C VAL A 214 32.21 3.48 25.01
N LEU A 215 31.96 4.25 23.95
CA LEU A 215 32.06 3.78 22.58
C LEU A 215 33.52 3.66 22.14
N HIS A 216 33.88 2.53 21.52
CA HIS A 216 35.20 2.26 20.94
C HIS A 216 35.07 2.03 19.43
N THR A 217 34.77 3.12 18.72
CA THR A 217 34.45 3.11 17.28
C THR A 217 35.66 3.37 16.38
N ARG A 218 36.83 3.70 16.94
CA ARG A 218 38.03 3.97 16.15
C ARG A 218 38.47 2.75 15.35
N ASN A 219 38.60 2.94 14.04
CA ASN A 219 38.84 1.87 13.08
C ASN A 219 37.77 0.77 13.12
N ALA A 220 36.55 1.00 13.59
CA ALA A 220 35.54 -0.06 13.58
C ALA A 220 35.24 -0.52 12.14
N ARG A 221 34.94 -1.82 11.97
CA ARG A 221 34.47 -2.34 10.68
C ARG A 221 33.00 -1.94 10.50
N ILE A 222 32.73 -1.20 9.44
CA ILE A 222 31.35 -0.80 9.08
C ILE A 222 30.67 -1.94 8.32
N VAL A 223 29.48 -2.33 8.75
CA VAL A 223 28.62 -3.32 8.08
C VAL A 223 27.25 -2.72 7.84
N TYR A 224 26.90 -2.51 6.58
CA TYR A 224 25.58 -2.02 6.21
C TYR A 224 24.55 -3.16 6.25
N ILE A 225 23.43 -2.92 6.91
CA ILE A 225 22.26 -3.81 6.87
C ILE A 225 21.43 -3.40 5.66
N GLU A 226 21.59 -4.14 4.57
CA GLU A 226 20.81 -3.93 3.35
C GLU A 226 19.34 -4.35 3.55
N PRO A 227 18.37 -3.59 3.00
CA PRO A 227 16.99 -4.02 2.99
C PRO A 227 16.85 -5.30 2.18
N SER A 228 16.18 -6.28 2.77
CA SER A 228 15.83 -7.54 2.11
C SER A 228 14.76 -7.32 1.04
N PHE A 229 14.57 -8.31 0.16
CA PHE A 229 13.45 -8.31 -0.77
C PHE A 229 12.10 -8.15 -0.06
N ARG A 230 11.93 -8.81 1.09
CA ARG A 230 10.75 -8.67 1.93
C ARG A 230 10.55 -7.22 2.36
N ASP A 231 11.61 -6.52 2.76
CA ASP A 231 11.50 -5.13 3.22
C ASP A 231 11.08 -4.18 2.12
N THR A 232 11.58 -4.43 0.91
CA THR A 232 11.20 -3.67 -0.28
C THR A 232 9.71 -3.87 -0.58
N VAL A 233 9.25 -5.12 -0.60
CA VAL A 233 7.83 -5.46 -0.85
C VAL A 233 6.93 -4.87 0.23
N VAL A 234 7.28 -5.04 1.50
CA VAL A 234 6.48 -4.50 2.62
C VAL A 234 6.45 -2.98 2.55
N LYS A 235 7.59 -2.29 2.35
CA LYS A 235 7.63 -0.83 2.19
C LYS A 235 6.62 -0.34 1.15
N TYR A 236 6.57 -0.97 -0.02
CA TYR A 236 5.61 -0.59 -1.07
C TYR A 236 4.16 -0.92 -0.70
N ILE A 237 3.91 -2.08 -0.09
CA ILE A 237 2.55 -2.47 0.30
C ILE A 237 2.02 -1.58 1.44
N THR A 238 2.89 -1.13 2.34
CA THR A 238 2.52 -0.26 3.48
C THR A 238 2.32 1.20 3.10
N ASP A 239 2.66 1.60 1.86
CA ASP A 239 2.29 2.92 1.37
C ASP A 239 0.76 2.97 1.21
N PRO A 240 0.05 3.90 1.87
CA PRO A 240 -1.41 3.92 1.87
C PRO A 240 -2.00 4.14 0.48
N THR A 241 -1.28 4.84 -0.41
CA THR A 241 -1.70 5.05 -1.80
C THR A 241 -1.60 3.76 -2.59
N ILE A 242 -0.49 3.05 -2.46
CA ILE A 242 -0.28 1.76 -3.13
C ILE A 242 -1.25 0.71 -2.57
N ALA A 243 -1.42 0.62 -1.25
CA ALA A 243 -2.37 -0.28 -0.61
C ALA A 243 -3.79 -0.06 -1.13
N TYR A 244 -4.22 1.21 -1.25
CA TYR A 244 -5.52 1.57 -1.82
C TYR A 244 -5.64 1.18 -3.29
N LEU A 245 -4.61 1.44 -4.11
CA LEU A 245 -4.59 1.03 -5.51
C LEU A 245 -4.66 -0.50 -5.67
N LEU A 246 -3.97 -1.25 -4.81
CA LEU A 246 -4.01 -2.71 -4.79
C LEU A 246 -5.42 -3.24 -4.46
N ILE A 247 -6.13 -2.62 -3.52
CA ILE A 247 -7.55 -2.96 -3.22
C ILE A 247 -8.43 -2.73 -4.45
N ASN A 248 -8.25 -1.60 -5.14
CA ASN A 248 -9.05 -1.26 -6.30
C ASN A 248 -8.77 -2.18 -7.50
N LEU A 249 -7.50 -2.41 -7.81
CA LEU A 249 -7.09 -3.37 -8.84
C LEU A 249 -7.56 -4.78 -8.48
N GLY A 250 -7.50 -5.13 -7.20
CA GLY A 250 -8.01 -6.38 -6.66
C GLY A 250 -9.50 -6.57 -6.92
N MET A 251 -10.29 -5.53 -6.61
CA MET A 251 -11.73 -5.50 -6.88
C MET A 251 -12.04 -5.62 -8.37
N ILE A 252 -11.33 -4.87 -9.22
CA ILE A 252 -11.48 -4.94 -10.68
C ILE A 252 -11.16 -6.35 -11.20
N GLY A 253 -10.06 -6.95 -10.75
CA GLY A 253 -9.67 -8.31 -11.12
C GLY A 253 -10.71 -9.36 -10.75
N LEU A 254 -11.27 -9.26 -9.54
CA LEU A 254 -12.38 -10.12 -9.10
C LEU A 254 -13.61 -9.95 -10.00
N ILE A 255 -14.04 -8.72 -10.26
CA ILE A 255 -15.19 -8.43 -11.14
C ILE A 255 -14.97 -9.04 -12.53
N PHE A 256 -13.80 -8.81 -13.15
CA PHE A 256 -13.50 -9.36 -14.48
C PHE A 256 -13.43 -10.89 -14.51
N GLY A 257 -12.88 -11.51 -13.46
CA GLY A 257 -12.80 -12.96 -13.35
C GLY A 257 -14.19 -13.60 -13.29
N PHE A 258 -15.10 -13.04 -12.49
CA PHE A 258 -16.50 -13.51 -12.44
C PHE A 258 -17.26 -13.27 -13.75
N LEU A 259 -16.90 -12.25 -14.52
CA LEU A 259 -17.49 -11.95 -15.83
C LEU A 259 -16.95 -12.83 -16.96
N THR A 260 -15.80 -13.49 -16.78
CA THR A 260 -15.12 -14.25 -17.84
C THR A 260 -14.92 -15.72 -17.44
N PRO A 261 -15.98 -16.55 -17.51
CA PRO A 261 -15.89 -17.95 -17.11
C PRO A 261 -14.77 -18.70 -17.84
N GLY A 262 -13.94 -19.43 -17.10
CA GLY A 262 -12.94 -20.38 -17.62
C GLY A 262 -11.50 -19.87 -17.75
N TRP A 263 -11.23 -18.56 -17.60
CA TRP A 263 -9.85 -18.05 -17.64
C TRP A 263 -9.16 -18.08 -16.27
N HIS A 264 -9.88 -17.90 -15.16
CA HIS A 264 -9.42 -17.98 -13.77
C HIS A 264 -8.25 -17.11 -13.29
N VAL A 265 -7.54 -16.47 -14.22
CA VAL A 265 -6.38 -15.62 -13.95
C VAL A 265 -6.78 -14.27 -13.33
N PRO A 266 -7.77 -13.53 -13.85
CA PRO A 266 -8.09 -12.21 -13.32
C PRO A 266 -8.57 -12.23 -11.86
N GLU A 267 -9.41 -13.19 -11.46
CA GLU A 267 -9.88 -13.29 -10.08
C GLU A 267 -8.78 -13.73 -9.12
N THR A 268 -7.84 -14.57 -9.56
CA THR A 268 -6.72 -15.02 -8.73
C THR A 268 -5.77 -13.87 -8.44
N ILE A 269 -5.36 -13.13 -9.50
CA ILE A 269 -4.54 -11.93 -9.36
C ILE A 269 -5.28 -10.88 -8.53
N GLY A 270 -6.58 -10.70 -8.79
CA GLY A 270 -7.44 -9.77 -8.07
C GLY A 270 -7.51 -10.06 -6.58
N ALA A 271 -7.72 -11.33 -6.21
CA ALA A 271 -7.74 -11.76 -4.81
C ALA A 271 -6.41 -11.50 -4.10
N ILE A 272 -5.28 -11.80 -4.76
CA ILE A 272 -3.94 -11.54 -4.21
C ILE A 272 -3.74 -10.04 -3.99
N MET A 273 -4.03 -9.21 -5.00
CA MET A 273 -3.91 -7.76 -4.88
C MET A 273 -4.79 -7.20 -3.76
N LEU A 274 -6.03 -7.69 -3.65
CA LEU A 274 -6.94 -7.30 -2.57
C LEU A 274 -6.34 -7.62 -1.20
N VAL A 275 -5.86 -8.86 -0.99
CA VAL A 275 -5.24 -9.28 0.28
C VAL A 275 -4.00 -8.44 0.60
N LEU A 276 -3.12 -8.22 -0.38
CA LEU A 276 -1.92 -7.40 -0.17
C LEU A 276 -2.30 -5.95 0.20
N GLY A 277 -3.27 -5.36 -0.48
CA GLY A 277 -3.74 -4.01 -0.14
C GLY A 277 -4.37 -3.92 1.26
N LEU A 278 -5.12 -4.95 1.69
CA LEU A 278 -5.66 -5.01 3.05
C LEU A 278 -4.56 -5.14 4.12
N ILE A 279 -3.54 -5.96 3.87
CA ILE A 279 -2.38 -6.07 4.77
C ILE A 279 -1.66 -4.72 4.87
N GLY A 280 -1.46 -4.03 3.74
CA GLY A 280 -0.86 -2.70 3.68
C GLY A 280 -1.58 -1.66 4.53
N LEU A 281 -2.91 -1.59 4.40
CA LEU A 281 -3.73 -0.72 5.25
C LEU A 281 -3.67 -1.09 6.73
N GLY A 282 -3.49 -2.36 7.07
CA GLY A 282 -3.35 -2.81 8.46
C GLY A 282 -2.17 -2.15 9.19
N TYR A 283 -1.04 -1.94 8.51
CA TYR A 283 0.13 -1.27 9.09
C TYR A 283 -0.04 0.24 9.28
N PHE A 284 -0.87 0.86 8.43
CA PHE A 284 -1.23 2.26 8.56
C PHE A 284 -2.31 2.46 9.64
N GLY A 285 -3.21 1.48 9.74
CA GLY A 285 -4.50 1.52 10.41
C GLY A 285 -5.60 1.97 9.45
N TYR A 286 -6.82 1.44 9.58
CA TYR A 286 -7.97 1.83 8.78
C TYR A 286 -9.26 1.85 9.61
N GLU A 287 -10.26 2.62 9.17
CA GLU A 287 -11.59 2.54 9.77
C GLU A 287 -12.35 1.32 9.21
N SER A 288 -12.73 0.38 10.09
CA SER A 288 -13.41 -0.85 9.69
C SER A 288 -14.75 -0.61 8.96
N ALA A 289 -15.45 0.48 9.30
CA ALA A 289 -16.67 0.89 8.62
C ALA A 289 -16.43 1.21 7.13
N GLY A 290 -15.33 1.90 6.81
CA GLY A 290 -14.95 2.19 5.42
C GLY A 290 -14.67 0.91 4.63
N LEU A 291 -13.98 -0.05 5.25
CA LEU A 291 -13.68 -1.33 4.63
C LEU A 291 -14.96 -2.16 4.35
N LEU A 292 -15.90 -2.18 5.30
CA LEU A 292 -17.19 -2.86 5.14
C LEU A 292 -18.00 -2.26 3.99
N LEU A 293 -17.98 -0.93 3.81
CA LEU A 293 -18.66 -0.26 2.72
C LEU A 293 -18.02 -0.54 1.35
N ILE A 294 -16.68 -0.65 1.28
CA ILE A 294 -15.99 -1.09 0.05
C ILE A 294 -16.35 -2.53 -0.29
N GLY A 295 -16.40 -3.42 0.71
CA GLY A 295 -16.88 -4.79 0.53
C GLY A 295 -18.33 -4.85 0.03
N LEU A 296 -19.21 -4.01 0.60
CA LEU A 296 -20.59 -3.89 0.14
C LEU A 296 -20.68 -3.37 -1.30
N ALA A 297 -19.85 -2.41 -1.68
CA ALA A 297 -19.77 -1.92 -3.05
C ALA A 297 -19.39 -3.03 -4.04
N MET A 298 -18.40 -3.86 -3.67
CA MET A 298 -18.01 -5.03 -4.46
C MET A 298 -19.16 -6.01 -4.65
N ILE A 299 -19.93 -6.29 -3.59
CA ILE A 299 -21.12 -7.15 -3.67
C ILE A 299 -22.14 -6.58 -4.65
N PHE A 300 -22.42 -5.27 -4.60
CA PHE A 300 -23.34 -4.63 -5.54
C PHE A 300 -22.83 -4.68 -6.99
N PHE A 301 -21.54 -4.45 -7.22
CA PHE A 301 -20.95 -4.55 -8.56
C PHE A 301 -21.05 -5.97 -9.14
N ILE A 302 -20.79 -6.99 -8.32
CA ILE A 302 -20.96 -8.39 -8.71
C ILE A 302 -22.45 -8.71 -8.94
N ALA A 303 -23.34 -8.21 -8.08
CA ALA A 303 -24.78 -8.42 -8.22
C ALA A 303 -25.33 -7.82 -9.53
N GLU A 304 -24.92 -6.60 -9.91
CA GLU A 304 -25.30 -6.01 -11.21
C GLU A 304 -24.77 -6.86 -12.38
N ALA A 305 -23.51 -7.32 -12.28
CA ALA A 305 -22.87 -8.12 -13.32
C ALA A 305 -23.60 -9.45 -13.57
N LEU A 306 -24.10 -10.10 -12.51
CA LEU A 306 -24.79 -11.38 -12.59
C LEU A 306 -26.30 -11.22 -12.86
N THR A 307 -26.90 -10.15 -12.35
CA THR A 307 -28.31 -9.81 -12.50
C THR A 307 -28.42 -8.37 -12.99
N PRO A 308 -28.36 -8.11 -14.31
CA PRO A 308 -28.44 -6.76 -14.84
C PRO A 308 -29.76 -6.10 -14.43
N THR A 309 -29.73 -5.24 -13.40
CA THR A 309 -30.91 -4.59 -12.78
C THR A 309 -31.16 -3.19 -13.33
N PHE A 310 -30.70 -2.93 -14.56
CA PHE A 310 -30.71 -1.60 -15.19
C PHE A 310 -29.89 -0.55 -14.43
N GLY A 311 -28.83 -0.96 -13.73
CA GLY A 311 -27.87 -0.06 -13.08
C GLY A 311 -28.20 0.34 -11.65
N LEU A 312 -29.23 -0.23 -11.02
CA LEU A 312 -29.55 0.06 -9.60
C LEU A 312 -28.39 -0.33 -8.68
N PHE A 313 -27.87 -1.55 -8.82
CA PHE A 313 -26.74 -2.00 -8.02
C PHE A 313 -25.45 -1.28 -8.42
N THR A 314 -25.31 -0.83 -9.66
CA THR A 314 -24.20 0.06 -10.04
C THR A 314 -24.19 1.36 -9.22
N VAL A 315 -25.33 2.05 -9.13
CA VAL A 315 -25.42 3.31 -8.37
C VAL A 315 -25.18 3.07 -6.89
N ALA A 316 -25.80 2.04 -6.31
CA ALA A 316 -25.57 1.66 -4.92
C ALA A 316 -24.09 1.33 -4.66
N GLY A 317 -23.45 0.58 -5.56
CA GLY A 317 -22.03 0.25 -5.51
C GLY A 317 -21.13 1.47 -5.54
N VAL A 318 -21.35 2.41 -6.47
CA VAL A 318 -20.57 3.65 -6.56
C VAL A 318 -20.72 4.50 -5.30
N VAL A 319 -21.94 4.66 -4.76
CA VAL A 319 -22.18 5.43 -3.54
C VAL A 319 -21.48 4.77 -2.34
N SER A 320 -21.67 3.46 -2.15
CA SER A 320 -21.00 2.70 -1.09
C SER A 320 -19.47 2.77 -1.22
N PHE A 321 -18.93 2.72 -2.44
CA PHE A 321 -17.50 2.82 -2.69
C PHE A 321 -16.94 4.21 -2.34
N ILE A 322 -17.63 5.30 -2.73
CA ILE A 322 -17.21 6.67 -2.41
C ILE A 322 -17.24 6.89 -0.90
N ILE A 323 -18.35 6.57 -0.24
CA ILE A 323 -18.48 6.74 1.21
C ILE A 323 -17.46 5.84 1.92
N GLY A 324 -17.33 4.59 1.49
CA GLY A 324 -16.36 3.65 2.04
C GLY A 324 -14.92 4.13 1.90
N GLY A 325 -14.51 4.61 0.73
CA GLY A 325 -13.18 5.18 0.50
C GLY A 325 -12.91 6.42 1.34
N ILE A 326 -13.88 7.32 1.50
CA ILE A 326 -13.77 8.49 2.37
C ILE A 326 -13.64 8.08 3.84
N MET A 327 -14.45 7.11 4.28
CA MET A 327 -14.43 6.60 5.66
C MET A 327 -13.16 5.81 5.97
N LEU A 328 -12.63 5.06 5.01
CA LEU A 328 -11.45 4.20 5.20
C LEU A 328 -10.25 4.96 5.79
N PHE A 329 -10.12 6.24 5.42
CA PHE A 329 -9.07 7.15 5.87
C PHE A 329 -9.59 8.26 6.80
N SER A 330 -10.85 8.19 7.26
CA SER A 330 -11.41 9.25 8.10
C SER A 330 -10.70 9.26 9.46
N GLY A 331 -10.08 10.39 9.79
CA GLY A 331 -9.27 10.59 11.00
C GLY A 331 -10.05 10.50 12.33
N ASN A 332 -11.26 9.93 12.33
CA ASN A 332 -12.12 9.80 13.52
C ASN A 332 -11.54 8.84 14.58
N GLY A 333 -10.53 8.03 14.24
CA GLY A 333 -9.84 7.09 15.14
C GLY A 333 -8.70 7.68 15.99
N GLY A 334 -8.37 8.97 15.86
CA GLY A 334 -7.41 9.64 16.76
C GLY A 334 -5.92 9.35 16.54
N GLU A 335 -5.53 8.60 15.50
CA GLU A 335 -4.13 8.18 15.30
C GLU A 335 -3.58 8.37 13.86
N TYR A 336 -4.31 9.02 12.94
CA TYR A 336 -3.89 9.08 11.54
C TYR A 336 -3.16 10.37 11.17
N LEU A 337 -1.83 10.28 11.09
CA LEU A 337 -0.96 11.35 10.57
C LEU A 337 -0.59 11.11 9.10
N VAL A 338 -1.56 10.86 8.20
CA VAL A 338 -1.25 11.01 6.76
C VAL A 338 -1.05 12.50 6.50
N THR A 339 0.02 12.92 5.84
CA THR A 339 0.19 14.36 5.53
C THR A 339 -1.02 14.91 4.75
N GLY A 340 -1.32 16.21 4.89
CA GLY A 340 -2.42 16.84 4.15
C GLY A 340 -2.34 16.63 2.62
N GLU A 341 -1.13 16.52 2.08
CA GLU A 341 -0.86 16.19 0.69
C GLU A 341 -1.28 14.75 0.35
N THR A 342 -0.85 13.77 1.14
CA THR A 342 -1.25 12.36 0.93
C THR A 342 -2.77 12.20 1.05
N TYR A 343 -3.42 12.92 1.98
CA TYR A 343 -4.89 12.98 2.06
C TYR A 343 -5.54 13.58 0.81
N ALA A 344 -4.94 14.59 0.19
CA ALA A 344 -5.43 15.16 -1.06
C ALA A 344 -5.28 14.16 -2.22
N VAL A 345 -4.13 13.50 -2.31
CA VAL A 345 -3.86 12.45 -3.32
C VAL A 345 -4.85 11.29 -3.17
N LEU A 346 -5.07 10.79 -1.95
CA LEU A 346 -6.04 9.72 -1.68
C LEU A 346 -7.46 10.13 -2.05
N ARG A 347 -7.91 11.34 -1.71
CA ARG A 347 -9.25 11.84 -2.11
C ARG A 347 -9.42 11.92 -3.61
N VAL A 348 -8.43 12.44 -4.33
CA VAL A 348 -8.45 12.48 -5.80
C VAL A 348 -8.47 11.06 -6.36
N ALA A 349 -7.65 10.15 -5.83
CA ALA A 349 -7.64 8.75 -6.25
C ALA A 349 -9.00 8.07 -6.03
N ILE A 350 -9.66 8.30 -4.89
CA ILE A 350 -11.01 7.77 -4.59
C ILE A 350 -12.04 8.29 -5.60
N ILE A 351 -12.07 9.60 -5.85
CA ILE A 351 -13.03 10.22 -6.78
C ILE A 351 -12.79 9.72 -8.20
N VAL A 352 -11.53 9.73 -8.65
CA VAL A 352 -11.16 9.24 -9.99
C VAL A 352 -11.54 7.78 -10.16
N MET A 353 -11.24 6.94 -9.17
CA MET A 353 -11.58 5.51 -9.22
C MET A 353 -13.10 5.29 -9.22
N ALA A 354 -13.85 6.03 -8.41
CA ALA A 354 -15.30 5.96 -8.40
C ALA A 354 -15.92 6.35 -9.76
N ILE A 355 -15.38 7.39 -10.40
CA ILE A 355 -15.78 7.81 -11.75
C ILE A 355 -15.44 6.73 -12.76
N LEU A 356 -14.22 6.18 -12.74
CA LEU A 356 -13.80 5.13 -13.67
C LEU A 356 -14.66 3.87 -13.54
N LEU A 357 -14.94 3.42 -12.32
CA LEU A 357 -15.83 2.28 -12.06
C LEU A 357 -17.25 2.58 -12.52
N GLY A 358 -17.79 3.77 -12.19
CA GLY A 358 -19.12 4.19 -12.63
C GLY A 358 -19.25 4.21 -14.16
N LEU A 359 -18.26 4.77 -14.86
CA LEU A 359 -18.22 4.80 -16.33
C LEU A 359 -18.10 3.40 -16.93
N PHE A 360 -17.27 2.53 -16.35
CA PHE A 360 -17.11 1.15 -16.78
C PHE A 360 -18.43 0.37 -16.71
N PHE A 361 -19.13 0.42 -15.57
CA PHE A 361 -20.42 -0.25 -15.42
C PHE A 361 -21.51 0.38 -16.28
N LEU A 362 -21.52 1.70 -16.43
CA LEU A 362 -22.48 2.38 -17.30
C LEU A 362 -22.28 2.02 -18.78
N PHE A 363 -21.02 1.86 -19.22
CA PHE A 363 -20.68 1.31 -20.53
C PHE A 363 -21.13 -0.16 -20.67
N GLY A 364 -20.92 -0.98 -19.64
CA GLY A 364 -21.38 -2.37 -19.59
C GLY A 364 -22.89 -2.48 -19.76
N VAL A 365 -23.67 -1.76 -18.94
CA VAL A 365 -25.13 -1.69 -19.03
C VAL A 365 -25.57 -1.18 -20.39
N ALA A 366 -24.95 -0.12 -20.93
CA ALA A 366 -25.30 0.40 -22.26
C ALA A 366 -25.07 -0.65 -23.36
N THR A 367 -23.99 -1.43 -23.26
CA THR A 367 -23.68 -2.50 -24.22
C THR A 367 -24.66 -3.66 -24.10
N VAL A 368 -25.00 -4.09 -22.87
CA VAL A 368 -26.00 -5.14 -22.63
C VAL A 368 -27.39 -4.72 -23.10
N VAL A 369 -27.81 -3.48 -22.82
CA VAL A 369 -29.09 -2.93 -23.29
C VAL A 369 -29.10 -2.84 -24.82
N ARG A 370 -27.99 -2.42 -25.44
CA ARG A 370 -27.87 -2.42 -26.91
C ARG A 370 -27.91 -3.84 -27.48
N ALA A 371 -27.28 -4.81 -26.83
CA ALA A 371 -27.32 -6.21 -27.24
C ALA A 371 -28.74 -6.80 -27.15
N HIS A 372 -29.50 -6.49 -26.09
CA HIS A 372 -30.90 -6.92 -25.96
C HIS A 372 -31.87 -6.17 -26.88
N LYS A 373 -31.51 -4.94 -27.32
CA LYS A 373 -32.29 -4.17 -28.30
C LYS A 373 -31.95 -4.53 -29.76
N ARG A 374 -30.85 -5.23 -30.00
CA ARG A 374 -30.59 -5.82 -31.32
C ARG A 374 -31.53 -7.00 -31.49
N LYS A 375 -32.29 -7.02 -32.58
CA LYS A 375 -33.07 -8.19 -32.97
C LYS A 375 -32.11 -9.39 -33.10
N PRO A 376 -32.50 -10.62 -32.73
CA PRO A 376 -31.67 -11.80 -32.97
C PRO A 376 -31.34 -11.87 -34.47
N GLU A 377 -30.08 -11.71 -34.84
CA GLU A 377 -29.58 -11.79 -36.23
C GLU A 377 -29.19 -13.23 -36.62
N ALA A 378 -29.53 -14.23 -35.81
CA ALA A 378 -29.27 -15.65 -36.13
C ALA A 378 -30.30 -16.56 -35.46
N GLY A 379 -31.19 -17.17 -36.27
CA GLY A 379 -32.16 -18.17 -35.82
C GLY A 379 -33.38 -18.29 -36.73
N LYS A 380 -34.19 -19.34 -36.52
CA LYS A 380 -35.39 -19.74 -37.30
C LYS A 380 -36.41 -18.63 -37.56
N GLU A 381 -36.29 -17.51 -36.84
CA GLU A 381 -37.14 -16.32 -36.92
C GLU A 381 -36.77 -15.40 -38.10
N GLU A 382 -35.55 -15.49 -38.64
CA GLU A 382 -35.12 -14.76 -39.86
C GLU A 382 -35.85 -15.28 -41.11
N LEU A 383 -36.17 -16.58 -41.14
CA LEU A 383 -36.86 -17.18 -42.27
C LEU A 383 -38.29 -16.66 -42.44
N VAL A 384 -38.92 -16.15 -41.38
CA VAL A 384 -40.30 -15.65 -41.42
C VAL A 384 -40.35 -14.30 -42.13
N GLY A 385 -41.03 -14.24 -43.27
CA GLY A 385 -41.15 -13.05 -44.10
C GLY A 385 -40.30 -13.07 -45.37
N GLU A 386 -39.33 -13.97 -45.46
CA GLU A 386 -38.48 -14.13 -46.64
C GLU A 386 -39.19 -14.90 -47.77
N VAL A 387 -38.75 -14.65 -49.01
CA VAL A 387 -39.33 -15.23 -50.23
C VAL A 387 -38.41 -16.32 -50.79
N GLY A 388 -38.92 -17.55 -50.83
CA GLY A 388 -38.28 -18.71 -51.43
C GLY A 388 -38.86 -19.09 -52.78
N LYS A 389 -38.21 -20.03 -53.47
CA LYS A 389 -38.69 -20.61 -54.74
C LYS A 389 -39.03 -22.09 -54.57
N VAL A 390 -40.17 -22.51 -55.07
CA VAL A 390 -40.60 -23.93 -55.04
C VAL A 390 -39.71 -24.76 -55.96
N MET A 391 -39.10 -25.82 -55.41
CA MET A 391 -38.23 -26.77 -56.12
C MET A 391 -38.92 -28.12 -56.37
N GLU A 392 -39.80 -28.54 -55.47
CA GLU A 392 -40.72 -29.68 -55.63
C GLU A 392 -42.15 -29.19 -55.36
N ASP A 393 -43.12 -29.62 -56.16
CA ASP A 393 -44.53 -29.24 -56.02
C ASP A 393 -44.99 -29.36 -54.56
N LEU A 394 -45.55 -28.30 -53.97
CA LEU A 394 -46.18 -28.39 -52.65
C LEU A 394 -47.61 -28.88 -52.81
N ASP A 395 -47.95 -30.07 -52.30
CA ASP A 395 -49.31 -30.61 -52.29
C ASP A 395 -49.55 -31.63 -51.14
N PRO A 396 -49.85 -31.18 -49.90
CA PRO A 396 -49.63 -29.85 -49.33
C PRO A 396 -48.17 -29.63 -48.90
N GLU A 397 -47.37 -30.71 -48.79
CA GLU A 397 -45.94 -30.67 -48.50
C GLU A 397 -45.09 -30.70 -49.78
N GLY A 398 -43.93 -30.05 -49.74
CA GLY A 398 -42.95 -30.03 -50.81
C GLY A 398 -41.63 -29.43 -50.36
N VAL A 399 -40.79 -28.99 -51.30
CA VAL A 399 -39.46 -28.44 -51.00
C VAL A 399 -39.31 -27.06 -51.61
N VAL A 400 -38.84 -26.10 -50.81
CA VAL A 400 -38.54 -24.73 -51.23
C VAL A 400 -37.06 -24.42 -51.06
N LYS A 401 -36.51 -23.61 -51.96
CA LYS A 401 -35.15 -23.10 -51.87
C LYS A 401 -35.16 -21.68 -51.31
N LEU A 402 -34.44 -21.47 -50.21
CA LEU A 402 -34.38 -20.20 -49.48
C LEU A 402 -32.94 -19.98 -49.00
N HIS A 403 -32.37 -18.79 -49.29
CA HIS A 403 -30.93 -18.48 -49.07
C HIS A 403 -29.92 -19.51 -49.60
N GLY A 404 -30.29 -20.32 -50.60
CA GLY A 404 -29.42 -21.35 -51.16
C GLY A 404 -29.61 -22.75 -50.58
N GLU A 405 -30.36 -22.88 -49.48
CA GLU A 405 -30.67 -24.14 -48.79
C GLU A 405 -32.03 -24.70 -49.21
N LEU A 406 -32.20 -26.03 -49.13
CA LEU A 406 -33.46 -26.71 -49.39
C LEU A 406 -34.19 -26.98 -48.08
N TRP A 407 -35.42 -26.47 -47.98
CA TRP A 407 -36.27 -26.58 -46.80
C TRP A 407 -37.54 -27.35 -47.14
N LYS A 408 -37.98 -28.22 -46.22
CA LYS A 408 -39.34 -28.77 -46.29
C LYS A 408 -40.33 -27.64 -46.05
N ALA A 409 -41.38 -27.58 -46.86
CA ALA A 409 -42.41 -26.57 -46.73
C ALA A 409 -43.80 -27.15 -46.91
N GLU A 410 -44.77 -26.54 -46.24
CA GLU A 410 -46.18 -26.87 -46.28
C GLU A 410 -46.99 -25.64 -46.70
N SER A 411 -47.91 -25.83 -47.64
CA SER A 411 -48.81 -24.78 -48.14
C SER A 411 -49.85 -24.41 -47.08
N ARG A 412 -49.86 -23.15 -46.63
CA ARG A 412 -50.79 -22.67 -45.61
C ARG A 412 -52.27 -22.84 -45.98
N SER A 413 -52.59 -22.71 -47.28
CA SER A 413 -53.96 -22.85 -47.81
C SER A 413 -54.32 -24.30 -48.16
N GLY A 414 -53.36 -25.23 -48.10
CA GLY A 414 -53.52 -26.60 -48.62
C GLY A 414 -53.66 -26.68 -50.14
N GLU A 415 -53.46 -25.57 -50.85
CA GLU A 415 -53.50 -25.54 -52.31
C GLU A 415 -52.18 -26.00 -52.91
N ARG A 416 -52.25 -26.67 -54.06
CA ARG A 416 -51.08 -27.11 -54.81
C ARG A 416 -50.32 -25.92 -55.40
N ILE A 417 -49.05 -25.75 -55.01
CA ILE A 417 -48.15 -24.73 -55.56
C ILE A 417 -47.10 -25.41 -56.45
N PRO A 418 -47.12 -25.18 -57.79
CA PRO A 418 -46.22 -25.88 -58.70
C PRO A 418 -44.76 -25.41 -58.60
N VAL A 419 -43.83 -26.29 -59.01
CA VAL A 419 -42.40 -25.99 -59.13
C VAL A 419 -42.16 -24.71 -59.91
N GLY A 420 -41.29 -23.86 -59.37
CA GLY A 420 -40.86 -22.61 -59.99
C GLY A 420 -41.52 -21.35 -59.44
N GLU A 421 -42.63 -21.49 -58.71
CA GLU A 421 -43.36 -20.38 -58.09
C GLU A 421 -42.62 -19.79 -56.88
N LYS A 422 -42.91 -18.53 -56.56
CA LYS A 422 -42.38 -17.85 -55.37
C LYS A 422 -43.36 -17.98 -54.21
N VAL A 423 -42.82 -18.27 -53.03
CA VAL A 423 -43.60 -18.44 -51.80
C VAL A 423 -42.96 -17.65 -50.66
N LYS A 424 -43.78 -17.05 -49.81
CA LYS A 424 -43.34 -16.30 -48.63
C LYS A 424 -43.54 -17.15 -47.38
N VAL A 425 -42.53 -17.21 -46.53
CA VAL A 425 -42.63 -17.95 -45.26
C VAL A 425 -43.46 -17.15 -44.27
N VAL A 426 -44.52 -17.78 -43.76
CA VAL A 426 -45.45 -17.18 -42.79
C VAL A 426 -45.09 -17.60 -41.37
N LYS A 427 -44.60 -18.84 -41.22
CA LYS A 427 -44.26 -19.43 -39.92
C LYS A 427 -43.25 -20.55 -40.12
N VAL A 428 -42.38 -20.77 -39.14
CA VAL A 428 -41.53 -21.96 -39.06
C VAL A 428 -42.08 -22.90 -38.00
N ASP A 429 -42.35 -24.16 -38.38
CA ASP A 429 -42.80 -25.20 -37.47
C ASP A 429 -41.79 -26.37 -37.45
N GLY A 430 -40.95 -26.40 -36.41
CA GLY A 430 -39.88 -27.40 -36.30
C GLY A 430 -38.80 -27.26 -37.38
N LEU A 431 -38.86 -28.14 -38.39
CA LEU A 431 -37.99 -28.18 -39.59
C LEU A 431 -38.79 -27.97 -40.89
N THR A 432 -40.08 -27.62 -40.78
CA THR A 432 -40.99 -27.39 -41.91
C THR A 432 -41.38 -25.91 -41.94
N LEU A 433 -41.30 -25.28 -43.11
CA LEU A 433 -41.72 -23.90 -43.34
C LEU A 433 -43.19 -23.87 -43.77
N ILE A 434 -44.03 -23.12 -43.07
CA ILE A 434 -45.39 -22.84 -43.53
C ILE A 434 -45.31 -21.65 -44.47
N VAL A 435 -45.66 -21.87 -45.74
CA VAL A 435 -45.49 -20.89 -46.81
C VAL A 435 -46.81 -20.53 -47.47
N GLU A 436 -46.92 -19.31 -47.98
CA GLU A 436 -48.06 -18.85 -48.78
C GLU A 436 -47.58 -18.40 -50.16
N LYS A 437 -48.41 -18.63 -51.19
CA LYS A 437 -48.10 -18.18 -52.55
C LYS A 437 -48.02 -16.66 -52.58
N VAL A 438 -46.97 -16.13 -53.18
CA VAL A 438 -46.88 -14.68 -53.43
C VAL A 438 -47.70 -14.38 -54.69
N ASP A 439 -48.90 -13.83 -54.51
CA ASP A 439 -49.67 -13.28 -55.62
C ASP A 439 -48.91 -12.08 -56.21
N GLU A 440 -48.46 -12.19 -57.47
CA GLU A 440 -48.00 -11.03 -58.24
C GLU A 440 -49.19 -10.11 -58.56
N LYS A 441 -49.67 -9.36 -57.57
CA LYS A 441 -50.53 -8.20 -57.76
C LYS A 441 -49.75 -6.92 -57.44
N LYS A 442 -49.24 -6.33 -58.53
CA LYS A 442 -48.93 -4.91 -58.78
C LYS A 442 -48.61 -4.06 -57.55
N GLU A 443 -47.34 -3.72 -57.42
CA GLU A 443 -46.93 -2.40 -56.96
C GLU A 443 -47.73 -1.33 -57.72
N GLY A 444 -48.40 -0.47 -56.96
CA GLY A 444 -49.02 0.78 -57.38
C GLY A 444 -48.82 1.79 -56.27
#